data_AF-A0A7X1IMD4-F1
#
_entry.id   AF-A0A7X1IMD4-F1
#
_cell.length_a   1.000
_cell.length_b   1.000
_cell.length_c   1.000
_cell.angle_alpha   90.00
_cell.angle_beta   90.00
_cell.angle_gamma   90.00
#
_symmetry.space_group_name_H-M   'P 1'
#
loop_
_entity.id
_entity.type
_entity.pdbx_description
1 polymer ?
#
loop_
_entity_poly.entity_id
_entity_poly.type
_entity_poly.pdbx_seq_one_letter_code
_entity_poly.pdbx_strand_id
1 'polypeptide(L)'
;MPHITSQAVAERIEALYGQPLAVLEAHAAATAHDSMLAALLGSHADLALAERNIAFQLERLRQLTEANREIGHFDAGHILDCARRITESVAARDAHAKSINAVLASLRRLPTADTTIPTAAPPAVPAPAATRAR
;
A
#
# COMPACT_ATOMS: atom_id res chain seq x y z
N MET A 1 -7.17 12.29 -14.77
CA MET A 1 -5.80 12.42 -14.24
C MET A 1 -5.24 11.02 -14.05
N PRO A 2 -4.21 10.61 -14.80
CA PRO A 2 -3.51 9.37 -14.49
C PRO A 2 -2.78 9.54 -13.14
N HIS A 3 -2.63 8.46 -12.38
CA HIS A 3 -1.86 8.40 -11.12
C HIS A 3 -2.55 8.76 -9.78
N ILE A 4 -3.88 8.85 -9.73
CA ILE A 4 -4.59 9.21 -8.48
C ILE A 4 -4.29 8.21 -7.34
N THR A 5 -4.20 6.90 -7.65
CA THR A 5 -4.02 5.88 -6.61
C THR A 5 -2.59 5.84 -6.10
N SER A 6 -1.61 5.87 -7.01
CA SER A 6 -0.19 5.89 -6.64
C SER A 6 0.19 7.16 -5.88
N GLN A 7 -0.39 8.32 -6.22
CA GLN A 7 -0.20 9.55 -5.46
C GLN A 7 -0.75 9.45 -4.04
N ALA A 8 -2.01 9.01 -3.88
CA ALA A 8 -2.60 8.83 -2.55
C ALA A 8 -1.84 7.81 -1.69
N VAL A 9 -1.25 6.79 -2.31
CA VAL A 9 -0.39 5.83 -1.61
C VAL A 9 0.95 6.47 -1.22
N ALA A 10 1.58 7.24 -2.11
CA ALA A 10 2.83 7.95 -1.81
C ALA A 10 2.66 8.87 -0.58
N GLU A 11 1.62 9.70 -0.57
CA GLU A 11 1.32 10.61 0.55
C GLU A 11 1.17 9.85 1.88
N ARG A 12 0.61 8.64 1.84
CA ARG A 12 0.46 7.81 3.04
C ARG A 12 1.74 7.13 3.48
N ILE A 13 2.64 6.79 2.56
CA ILE A 13 3.99 6.29 2.86
C ILE A 13 4.80 7.43 3.49
N GLU A 14 4.79 8.62 2.88
CA GLU A 14 5.46 9.81 3.40
C GLU A 14 4.96 10.16 4.81
N ALA A 15 3.65 10.13 5.03
CA ALA A 15 3.07 10.36 6.36
C ALA A 15 3.47 9.30 7.40
N LEU A 16 3.72 8.06 6.99
CA LEU A 16 4.13 6.98 7.91
C LEU A 16 5.60 7.12 8.33
N TYR A 17 6.48 7.52 7.40
CA TYR A 17 7.93 7.60 7.64
C TYR A 17 8.43 9.02 7.94
N GLY A 18 7.57 10.04 7.81
CA GLY A 18 7.90 11.44 8.11
C GLY A 18 8.96 12.04 7.17
N GLN A 19 9.13 11.48 5.97
CA GLN A 19 10.12 11.91 4.98
C GLN A 19 9.49 11.90 3.58
N PRO A 20 9.95 12.78 2.66
CA PRO A 20 9.53 12.75 1.26
C PRO A 20 9.88 11.44 0.57
N LEU A 21 9.06 11.01 -0.40
CA LEU A 21 9.22 9.73 -1.09
C LEU A 21 10.61 9.59 -1.74
N ALA A 22 11.11 10.65 -2.38
CA ALA A 22 12.43 10.66 -3.00
C ALA A 22 13.59 10.42 -1.99
N VAL A 23 13.44 10.89 -0.75
CA VAL A 23 14.43 10.66 0.32
C VAL A 23 14.37 9.20 0.78
N LEU A 24 13.16 8.65 0.90
CA LEU A 24 12.94 7.24 1.26
C LEU A 24 13.48 6.29 0.20
N GLU A 25 13.29 6.60 -1.09
CA GLU A 25 13.84 5.85 -2.23
C GLU A 25 15.37 5.86 -2.22
N ALA A 26 16.00 7.02 -2.03
CA ALA A 26 17.45 7.11 -1.92
C ALA A 26 17.99 6.32 -0.72
N HIS A 27 17.30 6.37 0.42
CA HIS A 27 17.66 5.60 1.61
C HIS A 27 17.51 4.09 1.40
N ALA A 28 16.42 3.65 0.79
CA ALA A 28 16.17 2.24 0.49
C ALA A 28 17.17 1.69 -0.54
N ALA A 29 17.57 2.50 -1.53
CA ALA A 29 18.60 2.12 -2.51
C ALA A 29 20.00 1.98 -1.89
N ALA A 30 20.31 2.80 -0.88
CA ALA A 30 21.58 2.76 -0.16
C ALA A 30 21.65 1.65 0.91
N THR A 31 20.51 1.07 1.29
CA THR A 31 20.40 0.06 2.35
C THR A 31 20.08 -1.31 1.74
N ALA A 32 20.35 -2.40 2.47
CA ALA A 32 20.02 -3.75 2.00
C ALA A 32 18.53 -3.88 1.62
N HIS A 33 18.24 -4.55 0.50
CA HIS A 33 16.94 -4.57 -0.18
C HIS A 33 15.82 -5.32 0.59
N ASP A 34 16.14 -6.04 1.68
CA ASP A 34 15.19 -6.86 2.45
C ASP A 34 14.42 -6.08 3.54
N SER A 35 14.27 -4.76 3.39
CA SER A 35 13.49 -3.96 4.34
C SER A 35 12.01 -3.84 3.95
N MET A 36 11.12 -3.71 4.94
CA MET A 36 9.70 -3.43 4.71
C MET A 36 9.49 -2.14 3.91
N LEU A 37 10.35 -1.14 4.12
CA LEU A 37 10.34 0.10 3.34
C LEU A 37 10.65 -0.16 1.87
N ALA A 38 11.70 -0.93 1.57
CA ALA A 38 12.05 -1.29 0.18
C ALA A 38 10.92 -2.06 -0.50
N ALA A 39 10.27 -2.99 0.20
CA ALA A 39 9.11 -3.73 -0.33
C ALA A 39 7.88 -2.82 -0.58
N LEU A 40 7.62 -1.85 0.31
CA LEU A 40 6.56 -0.85 0.14
C LEU A 40 6.82 0.06 -1.06
N LEU A 41 8.06 0.54 -1.22
CA LEU A 41 8.48 1.39 -2.33
C LEU A 41 8.46 0.64 -3.66
N GLY A 42 8.91 -0.62 -3.69
CA GLY A 42 8.80 -1.48 -4.88
C GLY A 42 7.34 -1.69 -5.30
N SER A 43 6.46 -2.02 -4.35
CA SER A 43 5.03 -2.18 -4.62
C SER A 43 4.38 -0.88 -5.10
N HIS A 44 4.82 0.27 -4.57
CA HIS A 44 4.35 1.59 -5.03
C HIS A 44 4.81 1.90 -6.46
N ALA A 45 6.05 1.56 -6.81
CA ALA A 45 6.56 1.70 -8.17
C ALA A 45 5.79 0.84 -9.17
N ASP A 46 5.46 -0.41 -8.80
CA ASP A 46 4.63 -1.30 -9.62
C ASP A 46 3.21 -0.76 -9.80
N LEU A 47 2.61 -0.21 -8.73
CA LEU A 47 1.32 0.48 -8.79
C LEU A 47 1.36 1.66 -9.77
N ALA A 48 2.38 2.51 -9.68
CA ALA A 48 2.55 3.66 -10.57
C ALA A 48 2.77 3.21 -12.03
N LEU A 49 3.51 2.13 -12.25
CA LEU A 49 3.71 1.53 -13.56
C LEU A 49 2.39 1.01 -14.15
N ALA A 50 1.57 0.32 -13.36
CA ALA A 50 0.25 -0.14 -13.78
C ALA A 50 -0.65 1.02 -14.23
N GLU A 51 -0.68 2.12 -13.46
CA GLU A 51 -1.45 3.31 -13.85
C GLU A 51 -0.92 3.99 -15.13
N ARG A 52 0.41 3.99 -15.35
CA ARG A 52 1.02 4.50 -16.59
C ARG A 52 0.62 3.64 -17.79
N ASN A 53 0.64 2.31 -17.61
CA ASN A 53 0.25 1.39 -18.68
C ASN A 53 -1.23 1.56 -19.04
N ILE A 54 -2.13 1.69 -18.05
CA ILE A 54 -3.56 1.99 -18.31
C ILE A 54 -3.69 3.25 -19.18
N ALA A 55 -3.04 4.35 -18.79
CA ALA A 55 -3.12 5.61 -19.54
C ALA A 55 -2.59 5.45 -20.97
N PHE A 56 -1.46 4.76 -21.13
CA PHE A 56 -0.86 4.49 -22.44
C PHE A 56 -1.77 3.63 -23.33
N GLN A 57 -2.31 2.52 -22.81
CA GLN A 57 -3.19 1.64 -23.60
C GLN A 57 -4.51 2.30 -23.95
N LEU A 58 -5.08 3.13 -23.06
CA LEU A 58 -6.28 3.90 -23.36
C LEU A 58 -6.04 4.88 -24.50
N GLU A 59 -4.89 5.55 -24.50
CA GLU A 59 -4.53 6.45 -25.59
C GLU A 59 -4.30 5.71 -26.90
N ARG A 60 -3.61 4.57 -26.86
CA ARG A 60 -3.44 3.70 -28.03
C ARG A 60 -4.78 3.20 -28.57
N LEU A 61 -5.70 2.82 -27.68
CA LEU A 61 -7.03 2.36 -28.06
C LEU A 61 -7.83 3.48 -28.75
N ARG A 62 -7.75 4.72 -28.26
CA ARG A 62 -8.37 5.88 -28.93
C ARG A 62 -7.85 6.07 -30.34
N GLN A 63 -6.53 6.04 -30.51
CA GLN A 63 -5.89 6.16 -31.84
C GLN A 63 -6.33 5.05 -32.80
N LEU A 64 -6.47 3.82 -32.29
CA LEU A 64 -6.91 2.69 -33.11
C LEU A 64 -8.39 2.75 -33.50
N THR A 65 -9.21 3.47 -32.73
CA THR A 65 -10.68 3.53 -32.85
C THR A 65 -11.20 4.91 -33.24
N GLU A 66 -10.34 5.76 -33.81
CA GLU A 66 -10.75 7.09 -34.30
C GLU A 66 -11.93 6.99 -35.26
N ALA A 67 -12.93 7.86 -35.09
CA ALA A 67 -14.23 7.74 -35.74
C ALA A 67 -14.20 7.73 -37.28
N ASN A 68 -13.14 8.27 -37.89
CA ASN A 68 -12.96 8.33 -39.34
C ASN A 68 -11.99 7.27 -39.88
N ARG A 69 -11.56 6.31 -39.05
CA ARG A 69 -10.59 5.29 -39.41
C ARG A 69 -11.29 3.96 -39.70
N GLU A 70 -11.05 3.40 -40.88
CA GLU A 70 -11.45 2.01 -41.15
C GLU A 70 -10.59 1.06 -40.31
N ILE A 71 -11.24 0.13 -39.61
CA ILE A 71 -10.55 -0.90 -38.82
C ILE A 71 -10.09 -2.01 -39.77
N GLY A 72 -8.79 -2.05 -40.06
CA GLY A 72 -8.18 -3.09 -40.86
C GLY A 72 -8.06 -4.43 -40.12
N HIS A 73 -7.66 -5.47 -40.86
CA HIS A 73 -7.50 -6.83 -40.32
C HIS A 73 -6.55 -6.91 -39.11
N PHE A 74 -5.45 -6.16 -39.13
CA PHE A 74 -4.49 -6.11 -38.03
C PHE A 74 -4.93 -5.20 -36.88
N ASP A 75 -5.75 -4.18 -37.17
CA ASP A 75 -6.25 -3.24 -36.15
C ASP A 75 -7.16 -3.95 -35.15
N ALA A 76 -8.00 -4.88 -35.60
CA ALA A 76 -8.85 -5.67 -34.72
C ALA A 76 -8.02 -6.45 -33.66
N GLY A 77 -6.88 -7.03 -34.08
CA GLY A 77 -5.95 -7.70 -33.17
C GLY A 77 -5.28 -6.75 -32.18
N HIS A 78 -4.87 -5.56 -32.64
CA HIS A 78 -4.27 -4.54 -31.76
C HIS A 78 -5.28 -3.95 -30.76
N ILE A 79 -6.54 -3.78 -31.16
CA ILE A 79 -7.62 -3.33 -30.27
C ILE A 79 -7.84 -4.36 -29.16
N LEU A 80 -7.91 -5.64 -29.53
CA LEU A 80 -8.07 -6.73 -28.56
C LEU A 80 -6.88 -6.80 -27.58
N ASP A 81 -5.65 -6.65 -28.09
CA ASP A 81 -4.45 -6.61 -27.25
C ASP A 81 -4.47 -5.43 -26.27
N CYS A 82 -4.81 -4.23 -26.74
CA CYS A 82 -4.95 -3.05 -25.88
C CYS A 82 -5.96 -3.31 -24.75
N ALA A 83 -7.13 -3.88 -25.07
CA ALA A 83 -8.17 -4.19 -24.08
C ALA A 83 -7.68 -5.21 -23.03
N ARG A 84 -6.94 -6.25 -23.45
CA ARG A 84 -6.31 -7.21 -22.54
C ARG A 84 -5.32 -6.51 -21.61
N ARG A 85 -4.40 -5.72 -22.17
CA ARG A 85 -3.35 -5.04 -21.39
C ARG A 85 -3.91 -4.01 -20.40
N ILE A 86 -5.03 -3.35 -20.76
CA ILE A 86 -5.78 -2.49 -19.82
C ILE A 86 -6.29 -3.32 -18.64
N THR A 87 -6.93 -4.45 -18.93
CA THR A 87 -7.52 -5.32 -17.89
C THR A 87 -6.45 -5.84 -16.92
N GLU A 88 -5.33 -6.33 -17.45
CA GLU A 88 -4.18 -6.79 -16.66
C GLU A 88 -3.61 -5.67 -15.78
N SER A 89 -3.47 -4.47 -16.34
CA SER A 89 -2.94 -3.32 -15.60
C SER A 89 -3.91 -2.84 -14.52
N VAL A 90 -5.22 -2.90 -14.76
CA VAL A 90 -6.24 -2.61 -13.74
C VAL A 90 -6.17 -3.62 -12.59
N ALA A 91 -6.09 -4.91 -12.91
CA ALA A 91 -5.97 -5.96 -11.91
C ALA A 91 -4.70 -5.79 -11.06
N ALA A 92 -3.55 -5.48 -11.69
CA ALA A 92 -2.30 -5.20 -10.99
C ALA A 92 -2.43 -3.97 -10.08
N ARG A 93 -2.96 -2.84 -10.61
CA ARG A 93 -3.19 -1.62 -9.82
C ARG A 93 -4.01 -1.92 -8.57
N ASP A 94 -5.12 -2.63 -8.72
CA ASP A 94 -6.04 -2.90 -7.61
C ASP A 94 -5.41 -3.87 -6.58
N ALA A 95 -4.64 -4.86 -7.05
CA ALA A 95 -3.90 -5.78 -6.19
C ALA A 95 -2.81 -5.06 -5.36
N HIS A 96 -1.97 -4.24 -6.01
CA HIS A 96 -0.94 -3.46 -5.32
C HIS A 96 -1.56 -2.44 -4.36
N ALA A 97 -2.59 -1.71 -4.78
CA ALA A 97 -3.29 -0.76 -3.92
C ALA A 97 -3.87 -1.45 -2.68
N LYS A 98 -4.52 -2.62 -2.84
CA LYS A 98 -5.05 -3.39 -1.71
C LYS A 98 -3.93 -3.86 -0.76
N SER A 99 -2.86 -4.43 -1.31
CA SER A 99 -1.74 -4.95 -0.54
C SER A 99 -1.05 -3.84 0.27
N ILE A 100 -0.67 -2.75 -0.40
CA ILE A 100 -0.01 -1.60 0.25
C ILE A 100 -0.91 -1.00 1.33
N ASN A 101 -2.20 -0.82 1.04
CA ASN A 101 -3.14 -0.29 2.01
C ASN A 101 -3.27 -1.18 3.26
N ALA A 102 -3.26 -2.50 3.08
CA ALA A 102 -3.28 -3.46 4.19
C ALA A 102 -2.00 -3.37 5.03
N VAL A 103 -0.83 -3.30 4.39
CA VAL A 103 0.47 -3.14 5.08
C VAL A 103 0.51 -1.82 5.85
N LEU A 104 0.19 -0.69 5.21
CA LEU A 104 0.16 0.62 5.86
C LEU A 104 -0.81 0.66 7.05
N ALA A 105 -1.99 0.03 6.91
CA ALA A 105 -2.94 -0.08 8.01
C ALA A 105 -2.41 -0.97 9.15
N SER A 106 -1.64 -2.01 8.85
CA SER A 106 -1.02 -2.88 9.86
C SER A 106 0.09 -2.16 10.62
N LEU A 107 0.92 -1.37 9.93
CA LEU A 107 2.01 -0.62 10.57
C LEU A 107 1.48 0.48 11.49
N ARG A 108 0.36 1.13 11.12
CA ARG A 108 -0.34 2.09 12.00
C ARG A 108 -0.94 1.45 13.25
N ARG A 109 -1.24 0.15 13.20
CA ARG A 109 -1.87 -0.58 14.30
C ARG A 109 -0.87 -1.13 15.32
N LEU A 110 0.43 -1.12 15.06
CA LEU A 110 1.42 -1.48 16.07
C LEU A 110 1.40 -0.40 17.15
N PRO A 111 0.79 -0.63 18.33
CA PRO A 111 0.99 0.26 19.45
C PRO A 111 2.45 0.04 19.87
N THR A 112 3.17 1.11 20.20
CA THR A 112 4.21 1.02 21.22
C THR A 112 3.64 0.12 22.30
N ALA A 113 4.29 -0.99 22.64
CA ALA A 113 3.75 -1.90 23.64
C ALA A 113 3.44 -1.09 24.89
N ASP A 114 2.15 -0.77 25.09
CA ASP A 114 1.62 -0.37 26.38
C ASP A 114 1.80 -1.61 27.22
N THR A 115 3.01 -1.70 27.77
CA THR A 115 3.32 -2.57 28.87
C THR A 115 2.59 -1.95 30.05
N THR A 116 1.27 -2.14 30.09
CA THR A 116 0.54 -2.08 31.35
C THR A 116 1.09 -3.24 32.16
N ILE A 117 2.20 -2.99 32.85
CA ILE A 117 2.66 -3.84 33.94
C ILE A 117 1.46 -3.95 34.87
N PRO A 118 0.91 -5.15 35.12
CA PRO A 118 -0.13 -5.30 36.12
C PRO A 118 0.46 -4.82 37.44
N THR A 119 -0.01 -3.68 37.96
CA THR A 119 0.32 -3.25 39.32
C THR A 119 -0.04 -4.39 40.25
N ALA A 120 0.99 -5.03 40.84
CA ALA A 120 0.78 -6.06 41.84
C ALA A 120 -0.08 -5.49 42.97
N ALA A 121 -1.18 -6.17 43.28
CA ALA A 121 -2.06 -5.80 44.38
C ALA A 121 -1.26 -5.77 45.69
N PRO A 122 -1.46 -4.76 46.56
CA PRO A 122 -0.75 -4.71 47.84
C PRO A 122 -1.16 -5.91 48.72
N PRO A 123 -0.25 -6.43 49.57
CA PRO A 123 -0.53 -7.60 50.38
C PRO A 123 -1.61 -7.30 51.42
N ALA A 124 -2.51 -8.26 51.63
CA ALA A 124 -3.59 -8.16 52.60
C ALA A 124 -3.02 -8.11 54.04
N VAL A 125 -3.48 -7.12 54.81
CA VAL A 125 -3.15 -6.95 56.23
C VAL A 125 -3.90 -8.00 57.05
N PRO A 126 -3.24 -8.76 57.95
CA PRO A 126 -3.94 -9.76 58.76
C PRO A 126 -4.81 -9.10 59.84
N ALA A 127 -6.05 -9.58 59.98
CA ALA A 127 -6.99 -9.12 60.99
C ALA A 127 -6.60 -9.60 62.41
N PRO A 128 -6.81 -8.80 63.46
CA PRO A 128 -6.48 -9.19 64.83
C PRO A 128 -7.48 -10.24 65.36
N ALA A 129 -6.96 -11.26 66.03
CA ALA A 129 -7.75 -12.30 66.66
C ALA A 129 -8.53 -11.74 67.87
N ALA A 130 -9.84 -11.99 67.90
CA ALA A 130 -10.67 -11.69 69.06
C ALA A 130 -10.39 -12.69 70.19
N THR A 131 -9.74 -12.23 71.26
CA THR A 131 -9.59 -12.96 72.52
C THR A 131 -10.96 -13.07 73.21
N ARG A 132 -11.51 -14.28 73.31
CA ARG A 132 -12.64 -14.57 74.21
C ARG A 132 -12.12 -14.75 75.63
N ALA A 133 -12.45 -13.83 76.53
CA ALA A 133 -12.38 -14.05 77.96
C ALA A 133 -13.60 -14.89 78.41
N ARG A 134 -13.36 -15.78 79.38
CA ARG A 134 -14.32 -16.72 79.97
C ARG A 134 -14.99 -16.11 81.20
#